data_AF-A0AAV3K127-F1
#
_entry.id   AF-A0AAV3K127-F1
#
_cell.length_a   1.000
_cell.length_b   1.000
_cell.length_c   1.000
_cell.angle_alpha   90.00
_cell.angle_beta   90.00
_cell.angle_gamma   90.00
#
_symmetry.space_group_name_H-M   'P 1'
#
loop_
_entity.id
_entity.type
_entity.pdbx_description
1 polymer ?
#
loop_
_entity_poly.entity_id
_entity_poly.type
_entity_poly.pdbx_seq_one_letter_code
_entity_poly.pdbx_strand_id
1 'polypeptide(L)'
;MLDKISKILLLIGILSLIGCSIIDKKTCINHFNNRVSILTKDSQIIKSINLINKNIFCGDQTYSEFYNNINLFLLGLNNNQKKNFYVILFFTEFHKNDNGGEFIEFLLRNKIDISDQYIEISTNNHLISQMKYTNEELLNIKKLGELLKK
;
A
#
# COMPACT_ATOMS: atom_id res chain seq x y z
N MET A 1 2.39 13.33 17.87
CA MET A 1 1.52 12.66 16.88
C MET A 1 1.99 11.25 16.56
N LEU A 2 3.31 11.02 16.46
CA LEU A 2 3.90 9.66 16.36
C LEU A 2 3.41 8.71 17.46
N ASP A 3 3.35 9.14 18.73
CA ASP A 3 2.90 8.31 19.87
C ASP A 3 1.44 7.81 19.78
N LYS A 4 0.59 8.47 18.99
CA LYS A 4 -0.79 8.00 18.76
C LYS A 4 -0.84 6.99 17.61
N ILE A 5 0.00 7.17 16.60
CA ILE A 5 0.08 6.27 15.43
C ILE A 5 0.69 4.93 15.88
N SER A 6 1.77 4.96 16.66
CA SER A 6 2.40 3.76 17.22
C SER A 6 1.44 2.93 18.08
N LYS A 7 0.58 3.58 18.89
CA LYS A 7 -0.45 2.91 19.69
C LYS A 7 -1.61 2.33 18.87
N ILE A 8 -2.00 2.97 17.77
CA ILE A 8 -3.04 2.43 16.85
C ILE A 8 -2.50 1.23 16.09
N LEU A 9 -1.23 1.26 15.70
CA LEU A 9 -0.52 0.16 15.03
C LEU A 9 -0.40 -1.08 15.93
N LEU A 10 -0.03 -0.89 17.20
CA LEU A 10 0.08 -1.94 18.20
C LEU A 10 -1.21 -2.77 18.41
N LEU A 11 -2.39 -2.21 18.11
CA LEU A 11 -3.68 -2.90 18.25
C LEU A 11 -4.06 -3.76 17.04
N ILE A 12 -3.39 -3.58 15.89
CA ILE A 12 -3.67 -4.34 14.66
C ILE A 12 -2.73 -5.57 14.57
N GLY A 13 -1.57 -5.53 15.22
CA GLY A 13 -0.49 -6.53 15.11
C GLY A 13 -0.62 -7.84 15.92
N ILE A 14 -1.79 -8.21 16.47
CA ILE A 14 -1.89 -9.44 17.29
C ILE A 14 -2.15 -10.71 16.45
N LEU A 15 -2.37 -10.60 15.14
CA LEU A 15 -2.61 -11.75 14.27
C LEU A 15 -1.54 -11.87 13.17
N SER A 16 -0.41 -12.53 13.45
CA SER A 16 0.24 -13.46 12.50
C SER A 16 1.65 -13.88 12.95
N LEU A 17 1.74 -15.04 13.62
CA LEU A 17 2.98 -15.83 13.72
C LEU A 17 2.88 -17.13 12.88
N ILE A 18 1.86 -17.24 12.03
CA ILE A 18 1.77 -18.32 11.06
C ILE A 18 2.45 -17.78 9.80
N GLY A 19 3.63 -18.32 9.47
CA GLY A 19 4.34 -17.92 8.26
C GLY A 19 3.45 -18.00 7.02
N CYS A 20 3.57 -17.02 6.13
CA CYS A 20 2.74 -16.92 4.94
C CYS A 20 2.95 -18.17 4.06
N SER A 21 1.89 -18.95 3.85
CA SER A 21 1.99 -20.16 3.03
C SER A 21 2.30 -19.79 1.57
N ILE A 22 2.85 -20.73 0.81
CA ILE A 22 3.09 -20.53 -0.63
C ILE A 22 1.81 -20.13 -1.37
N ILE A 23 0.66 -20.66 -0.92
CA ILE A 23 -0.66 -20.38 -1.50
C ILE A 23 -1.08 -18.94 -1.19
N ASP A 24 -0.91 -18.49 0.06
CA ASP A 24 -1.26 -17.14 0.49
C ASP A 24 -0.42 -16.09 -0.25
N LYS A 25 0.88 -16.37 -0.39
CA LYS A 25 1.80 -15.53 -1.15
C LYS A 25 1.37 -15.38 -2.62
N LYS A 26 1.04 -16.49 -3.28
CA LYS A 26 0.58 -16.48 -4.68
C LYS A 26 -0.74 -15.70 -4.82
N THR A 27 -1.65 -15.88 -3.87
CA THR A 27 -2.93 -15.16 -3.82
C THR A 27 -2.72 -13.67 -3.65
N CYS A 28 -1.85 -13.25 -2.73
CA CYS A 28 -1.47 -11.86 -2.54
C CYS A 28 -0.86 -11.24 -3.81
N ILE A 29 0.09 -11.92 -4.48
CA ILE A 29 0.69 -11.41 -5.72
C ILE A 29 -0.38 -11.24 -6.81
N ASN A 30 -1.33 -12.17 -6.89
CA ASN A 30 -2.43 -12.07 -7.84
C ASN A 30 -3.36 -10.88 -7.54
N HIS A 31 -3.72 -10.69 -6.27
CA HIS A 31 -4.51 -9.53 -5.84
C HIS A 31 -3.79 -8.22 -6.11
N PHE A 32 -2.50 -8.14 -5.78
CA PHE A 32 -1.64 -7.00 -6.07
C PHE A 32 -1.71 -6.64 -7.56
N ASN A 33 -1.42 -7.60 -8.45
CA ASN A 33 -1.40 -7.36 -9.89
C ASN A 33 -2.78 -6.95 -10.43
N ASN A 34 -3.84 -7.61 -9.96
CA ASN A 34 -5.21 -7.27 -10.35
C ASN A 34 -5.57 -5.83 -9.94
N ARG A 35 -5.28 -5.45 -8.70
CA ARG A 35 -5.55 -4.10 -8.17
C ARG A 35 -4.75 -3.03 -8.91
N VAL A 36 -3.47 -3.28 -9.25
CA VAL A 36 -2.69 -2.38 -10.12
C VAL A 36 -3.39 -2.19 -11.47
N SER A 37 -3.86 -3.27 -12.10
CA SER A 37 -4.48 -3.22 -13.42
C SER A 37 -5.83 -2.47 -13.45
N ILE A 38 -6.52 -2.44 -12.31
CA ILE A 38 -7.76 -1.69 -12.08
C ILE A 38 -7.44 -0.21 -11.85
N LEU A 39 -6.46 0.08 -11.00
CA LEU A 39 -6.16 1.43 -10.53
C LEU A 39 -5.43 2.31 -11.56
N THR A 40 -4.71 1.72 -12.52
CA THR A 40 -3.97 2.53 -13.49
C THR A 40 -3.76 1.85 -14.84
N LYS A 41 -3.68 2.68 -15.89
CA LYS A 41 -3.19 2.34 -17.22
C LYS A 41 -1.92 3.10 -17.59
N ASP A 42 -1.37 3.92 -16.69
CA ASP A 42 -0.14 4.67 -16.93
C ASP A 42 1.05 3.71 -17.02
N SER A 43 1.62 3.59 -18.23
CA SER A 43 2.71 2.66 -18.51
C SER A 43 3.99 2.93 -17.71
N GLN A 44 4.27 4.18 -17.32
CA GLN A 44 5.47 4.51 -16.53
C GLN A 44 5.28 4.09 -15.07
N ILE A 45 4.09 4.32 -14.52
CA ILE A 45 3.75 3.85 -13.18
C ILE A 45 3.75 2.32 -13.13
N ILE A 46 3.15 1.65 -14.12
CA ILE A 46 3.13 0.18 -14.20
C ILE A 46 4.56 -0.37 -14.28
N LYS A 47 5.44 0.21 -15.12
CA LYS A 47 6.86 -0.16 -15.18
C LYS A 47 7.54 -0.03 -13.82
N SER A 48 7.31 1.10 -13.15
CA SER A 48 7.88 1.39 -11.82
C SER A 48 7.43 0.36 -10.76
N ILE A 49 6.14 0.04 -10.73
CA ILE A 49 5.58 -0.98 -9.83
C ILE A 49 6.09 -2.39 -10.18
N ASN A 50 6.39 -2.67 -11.44
CA ASN A 50 6.91 -3.97 -11.84
C ASN A 50 8.36 -4.22 -11.43
N LEU A 51 9.13 -3.18 -11.11
CA LEU A 51 10.46 -3.32 -10.50
C LEU A 51 10.41 -3.82 -9.06
N ILE A 52 9.25 -3.69 -8.40
CA ILE A 52 9.06 -4.09 -7.01
C ILE A 52 8.99 -5.62 -6.91
N ASN A 53 9.85 -6.21 -6.07
CA ASN A 53 9.84 -7.65 -5.80
C ASN A 53 8.65 -8.05 -4.91
N LYS A 54 7.52 -8.37 -5.55
CA LYS A 54 6.25 -8.72 -4.89
C LYS A 54 6.36 -9.91 -3.93
N ASN A 55 7.39 -10.75 -4.09
CA ASN A 55 7.64 -11.86 -3.17
C ASN A 55 8.01 -11.41 -1.76
N ILE A 56 8.54 -10.20 -1.60
CA ILE A 56 8.89 -9.62 -0.30
C ILE A 56 7.64 -9.07 0.35
N PHE A 57 6.83 -8.28 -0.38
CA PHE A 57 5.60 -7.68 0.14
C PHE A 57 4.52 -8.68 0.50
N CYS A 58 4.40 -9.74 -0.30
CA CYS A 58 3.46 -10.82 -0.05
C CYS A 58 4.05 -11.93 0.84
N GLY A 59 5.23 -11.74 1.39
CA GLY A 59 5.86 -12.64 2.36
C GLY A 59 5.90 -12.03 3.75
N ASP A 60 6.63 -12.67 4.66
CA ASP A 60 6.73 -12.26 6.07
C ASP A 60 7.86 -11.25 6.33
N GLN A 61 8.42 -10.66 5.28
CA GLN A 61 9.56 -9.75 5.40
C GLN A 61 9.09 -8.29 5.48
N THR A 62 9.81 -7.50 6.28
CA THR A 62 9.63 -6.05 6.35
C THR A 62 9.89 -5.41 4.98
N TYR A 63 9.27 -4.27 4.71
CA TYR A 63 9.44 -3.57 3.43
C TYR A 63 10.78 -2.82 3.34
N SER A 64 11.82 -3.25 4.05
CA SER A 64 13.13 -2.58 4.07
C SER A 64 13.77 -2.50 2.68
N GLU A 65 13.67 -3.54 1.85
CA GLU A 65 14.16 -3.50 0.47
C GLU A 65 13.44 -2.42 -0.36
N PHE A 66 12.14 -2.24 -0.14
CA PHE A 66 11.37 -1.17 -0.79
C PHE A 66 11.94 0.20 -0.47
N TYR A 67 12.08 0.49 0.83
CA TYR A 67 12.48 1.81 1.31
C TYR A 67 13.93 2.13 0.90
N ASN A 68 14.83 1.15 0.97
CA ASN A 68 16.23 1.30 0.57
C ASN A 68 16.39 1.61 -0.93
N ASN A 69 15.45 1.14 -1.75
CA ASN A 69 15.51 1.26 -3.21
C ASN A 69 14.47 2.23 -3.78
N ILE A 70 13.81 3.05 -2.95
CA ILE A 70 12.69 3.88 -3.38
C ILE A 70 13.04 4.80 -4.57
N ASN A 71 14.25 5.35 -4.59
CA ASN A 71 14.71 6.21 -5.68
C ASN A 71 14.76 5.50 -7.05
N LEU A 72 15.01 4.18 -7.07
CA LEU A 72 14.99 3.38 -8.29
C LEU A 72 13.57 3.25 -8.82
N PHE A 73 12.59 3.04 -7.94
CA PHE A 73 11.19 2.90 -8.34
C PHE A 73 10.57 4.23 -8.80
N LEU A 74 11.05 5.36 -8.30
CA LEU A 74 10.53 6.67 -8.68
C LEU A 74 11.26 7.29 -9.88
N LEU A 75 12.29 6.63 -10.41
CA LEU A 75 13.12 7.16 -11.49
C LEU A 75 12.28 7.39 -12.75
N GLY A 76 12.31 8.63 -13.25
CA GLY A 76 11.56 9.02 -14.46
C GLY A 76 10.08 9.33 -14.24
N LEU A 77 9.55 9.17 -13.02
CA LEU A 77 8.20 9.62 -12.69
C LEU A 77 8.18 11.12 -12.40
N ASN A 78 7.20 11.83 -12.94
CA ASN A 78 6.91 13.20 -12.53
C ASN A 78 6.20 13.26 -11.17
N ASN A 79 6.02 14.45 -10.59
CA ASN A 79 5.45 14.60 -9.24
C ASN A 79 4.05 13.98 -9.10
N ASN A 80 3.17 14.14 -10.10
CA ASN A 80 1.83 13.55 -10.05
C ASN A 80 1.89 12.02 -10.15
N GLN A 81 2.76 11.49 -11.02
CA GLN A 81 2.97 10.05 -11.15
C GLN A 81 3.56 9.43 -9.88
N LYS A 82 4.43 10.14 -9.15
CA LYS A 82 4.95 9.68 -7.85
C LYS A 82 3.82 9.55 -6.82
N LYS A 83 2.92 10.55 -6.74
CA LYS A 83 1.74 10.47 -5.84
C LYS A 83 0.84 9.30 -6.22
N ASN A 84 0.56 9.14 -7.51
CA ASN A 84 -0.22 8.01 -8.03
C ASN A 84 0.46 6.66 -7.74
N PHE A 85 1.78 6.57 -7.91
CA PHE A 85 2.54 5.38 -7.55
C PHE A 85 2.32 5.00 -6.08
N TYR A 86 2.48 5.94 -5.15
CA TYR A 86 2.29 5.66 -3.72
C TYR A 86 0.85 5.30 -3.35
N VAL A 87 -0.15 5.99 -3.92
CA VAL A 87 -1.55 5.66 -3.62
C VAL A 87 -1.95 4.30 -4.21
N ILE A 88 -1.41 3.91 -5.36
CA ILE A 88 -1.64 2.57 -5.91
C ILE A 88 -1.02 1.50 -5.01
N LEU A 89 0.19 1.72 -4.50
CA LEU A 89 0.80 0.80 -3.52
C LEU A 89 -0.07 0.66 -2.27
N PHE A 90 -0.57 1.78 -1.74
CA PHE A 90 -1.48 1.79 -0.59
C PHE A 90 -2.70 0.87 -0.81
N PHE A 91 -3.43 1.05 -1.92
CA PHE A 91 -4.63 0.26 -2.20
C PHE A 91 -4.32 -1.18 -2.63
N THR A 92 -3.16 -1.49 -3.19
CA THR A 92 -2.86 -2.87 -3.62
C THR A 92 -2.70 -3.81 -2.43
N GLU A 93 -1.62 -3.68 -1.65
CA GLU A 93 -1.35 -4.54 -0.49
C GLU A 93 -0.64 -3.82 0.67
N PHE A 94 -0.23 -2.55 0.50
CA PHE A 94 0.51 -1.80 1.54
C PHE A 94 -0.40 -1.26 2.66
N HIS A 95 -1.65 -1.68 2.75
CA HIS A 95 -2.54 -1.37 3.87
C HIS A 95 -2.65 -2.53 4.87
N LYS A 96 -1.95 -3.66 4.63
CA LYS A 96 -2.03 -4.86 5.47
C LYS A 96 -1.03 -4.85 6.62
N ASN A 97 -1.47 -5.37 7.76
CA ASN A 97 -0.68 -5.67 8.96
C ASN A 97 0.18 -4.47 9.43
N ASP A 98 1.22 -4.74 10.22
CA ASP A 98 2.14 -3.71 10.73
C ASP A 98 2.84 -2.94 9.60
N ASN A 99 3.07 -3.59 8.46
CA ASN A 99 3.61 -2.99 7.25
C ASN A 99 2.77 -1.80 6.75
N GLY A 100 1.45 -1.82 6.97
CA GLY A 100 0.56 -0.74 6.57
C GLY A 100 0.81 0.56 7.32
N GLY A 101 1.08 0.47 8.62
CA GLY A 101 1.46 1.67 9.36
C GLY A 101 2.88 2.11 9.09
N GLU A 102 3.83 1.20 8.89
CA GLU A 102 5.19 1.57 8.45
C GLU A 102 5.15 2.39 7.17
N PHE A 103 4.28 2.00 6.22
CA PHE A 103 4.12 2.73 4.97
C PHE A 103 3.53 4.13 5.19
N ILE A 104 2.50 4.26 6.04
CA ILE A 104 1.96 5.57 6.42
C ILE A 104 3.03 6.44 7.11
N GLU A 105 3.80 5.88 8.05
CA GLU A 105 4.88 6.61 8.71
C GLU A 105 5.94 7.07 7.72
N PHE A 106 6.31 6.23 6.75
CA PHE A 106 7.22 6.59 5.68
C PHE A 106 6.70 7.79 4.90
N LEU A 107 5.43 7.79 4.48
CA LEU A 107 4.83 8.90 3.73
C LEU A 107 4.87 10.20 4.54
N LEU A 108 4.47 10.14 5.82
CA LEU A 108 4.44 11.30 6.71
C LEU A 108 5.85 11.85 6.99
N ARG A 109 6.82 10.99 7.30
CA ARG A 109 8.22 11.41 7.56
C ARG A 109 8.84 12.10 6.37
N ASN A 110 8.48 11.67 5.16
CA ASN A 110 9.00 12.23 3.91
C ASN A 110 8.12 13.34 3.31
N LYS A 111 7.06 13.78 4.02
CA LYS A 111 6.11 14.81 3.56
C LYS A 111 5.49 14.49 2.19
N ILE A 112 5.21 13.22 1.95
CA ILE A 112 4.58 12.74 0.72
C ILE A 112 3.06 12.79 0.92
N ASP A 113 2.43 13.80 0.33
CA ASP A 113 0.99 13.99 0.40
C ASP A 113 0.28 13.32 -0.79
N ILE A 114 -0.48 12.26 -0.49
CA ILE A 114 -1.35 11.51 -1.40
C ILE A 114 -2.84 11.63 -1.05
N SER A 115 -3.21 12.61 -0.20
CA SER A 115 -4.55 12.71 0.38
C SER A 115 -5.64 12.85 -0.68
N ASP A 116 -5.44 13.72 -1.68
CA ASP A 116 -6.37 13.91 -2.80
C ASP A 116 -6.61 12.59 -3.56
N GLN A 117 -5.52 11.91 -3.95
CA GLN A 117 -5.62 10.64 -4.69
C GLN A 117 -6.29 9.55 -3.84
N TYR A 118 -6.02 9.53 -2.53
CA TYR A 118 -6.66 8.59 -1.61
C TYR A 118 -8.17 8.84 -1.53
N ILE A 119 -8.60 10.11 -1.41
CA ILE A 119 -10.01 10.47 -1.36
C ILE A 119 -10.72 10.09 -2.66
N GLU A 120 -10.10 10.38 -3.80
CA GLU A 120 -10.63 10.04 -5.12
C GLU A 120 -10.93 8.53 -5.25
N ILE A 121 -9.95 7.68 -4.89
CA ILE A 121 -10.11 6.22 -4.98
C ILE A 121 -11.09 5.70 -3.91
N SER A 122 -10.97 6.15 -2.66
CA SER A 122 -11.77 5.63 -1.54
C SER A 122 -13.26 5.97 -1.63
N THR A 123 -13.61 7.06 -2.32
CA THR A 123 -15.01 7.47 -2.53
C THR A 123 -15.61 6.89 -3.82
N ASN A 124 -14.79 6.27 -4.68
CA ASN A 124 -15.25 5.62 -5.89
C ASN A 124 -15.71 4.18 -5.61
N ASN A 125 -16.98 4.04 -5.23
CA ASN A 125 -17.59 2.73 -4.92
C ASN A 125 -17.46 1.71 -6.06
N HIS A 126 -17.52 2.15 -7.32
CA HIS A 126 -17.37 1.26 -8.46
C HIS A 126 -15.95 0.67 -8.51
N LEU A 127 -14.93 1.52 -8.40
CA LEU A 127 -13.53 1.10 -8.38
C LEU A 127 -13.23 0.19 -7.17
N ILE A 128 -13.70 0.56 -5.98
CA ILE A 128 -13.55 -0.22 -4.75
C ILE A 128 -14.15 -1.62 -4.89
N SER A 129 -15.35 -1.73 -5.51
CA SER A 129 -16.00 -3.03 -5.73
C SER A 129 -15.20 -3.96 -6.63
N GLN A 130 -14.46 -3.42 -7.61
CA GLN A 130 -13.62 -4.22 -8.52
C GLN A 130 -12.37 -4.77 -7.85
N MET A 131 -11.88 -4.11 -6.78
CA MET A 131 -10.66 -4.51 -6.06
C MET A 131 -10.86 -5.71 -5.12
N LYS A 132 -12.13 -6.14 -4.92
CA LYS A 132 -12.52 -7.36 -4.18
C LYS A 132 -11.88 -7.45 -2.79
N TYR A 133 -11.93 -6.37 -2.03
CA TYR A 133 -11.47 -6.38 -0.64
C TYR A 133 -12.39 -7.19 0.26
N THR A 134 -11.80 -7.79 1.28
CA THR A 134 -12.51 -8.24 2.47
C THR A 134 -12.97 -7.06 3.33
N ASN A 135 -13.92 -7.28 4.23
CA ASN A 135 -14.37 -6.26 5.17
C ASN A 135 -13.23 -5.75 6.07
N GLU A 136 -12.30 -6.64 6.42
CA GLU A 136 -11.12 -6.29 7.22
C GLU A 136 -10.15 -5.39 6.45
N GLU A 137 -9.83 -5.73 5.19
CA GLU A 137 -8.99 -4.88 4.33
C GLU A 137 -9.63 -3.49 4.16
N LEU A 138 -10.94 -3.40 3.94
CA LEU A 138 -11.65 -2.12 3.84
C LEU A 138 -11.56 -1.30 5.12
N LEU A 139 -11.68 -1.94 6.29
CA LEU A 139 -11.52 -1.28 7.57
C LEU A 139 -10.10 -0.74 7.76
N ASN A 140 -9.08 -1.50 7.37
CA ASN A 140 -7.68 -1.10 7.46
C ASN A 140 -7.36 0.06 6.52
N ILE A 141 -7.80 -0.01 5.27
CA ILE A 141 -7.70 1.08 4.28
C ILE A 141 -8.30 2.37 4.86
N LYS A 142 -9.51 2.28 5.44
CA LYS A 142 -10.17 3.44 6.04
C LYS A 142 -9.36 4.02 7.21
N LYS A 143 -8.97 3.19 8.18
CA LYS A 143 -8.24 3.62 9.38
C LYS A 143 -6.88 4.25 9.04
N LEU A 144 -6.11 3.62 8.17
CA LEU A 144 -4.81 4.13 7.75
C LEU A 144 -4.96 5.39 6.90
N GLY A 145 -5.96 5.43 6.01
CA GLY A 145 -6.24 6.59 5.19
C GLY A 145 -6.70 7.82 5.97
N GLU A 146 -7.35 7.66 7.12
CA GLU A 146 -7.66 8.77 8.05
C GLU A 146 -6.39 9.43 8.61
N LEU A 147 -5.27 8.70 8.69
CA LEU A 147 -3.99 9.26 9.14
C LEU A 147 -3.33 10.17 8.08
N LEU A 148 -3.69 10.00 6.81
CA LEU A 148 -3.20 10.81 5.68
C LEU A 148 -3.93 12.16 5.55
N LYS A 149 -5.10 12.31 6.19
CA LYS A 149 -5.96 13.51 6.09
C LYS A 149 -5.59 14.63 7.08
N LYS A 150 -4.34 14.68 7.55
CA LYS A 150 -3.89 15.59 8.61
C LYS A 150 -2.96 16.68 8.14
#